data_AF-A0A1G6MPY3-F1
#
_entry.id   AF-A0A1G6MPY3-F1
#
_cell.length_a   1.000
_cell.length_b   1.000
_cell.length_c   1.000
_cell.angle_alpha   90.00
_cell.angle_beta   90.00
_cell.angle_gamma   90.00
#
_symmetry.space_group_name_H-M   'P 1'
#
loop_
_entity.id
_entity.type
_entity.pdbx_description
1 polymer ?
#
loop_
_entity_poly.entity_id
_entity_poly.type
_entity_poly.pdbx_seq_one_letter_code
_entity_poly.pdbx_strand_id
1 'polypeptide(L)'
;MLFHTIFKYKLEQKNRILYTLFKYYFEYGDDEMAKETAFCNVTCLHEDKVNRVKENLSDEHLHDVTKLLKAVADQTRIKIISALTIEEELCVCDVANILDCSIATTSHHLRTLKKAGLTSTRKEGKTVYYKLSDHYMTGFILQAISQQKEIALIKGECENDKSKQKKLLLSGSRSESK
;
A
#
# COMPACT_ATOMS: atom_id res chain seq x y z
N MET A 1 -9.70 -14.11 -28.18
CA MET A 1 -8.31 -13.86 -28.62
C MET A 1 -8.01 -12.39 -28.95
N LEU A 2 -8.92 -11.63 -29.57
CA LEU A 2 -8.64 -10.23 -29.95
C LEU A 2 -8.55 -9.22 -28.78
N PHE A 3 -9.25 -9.45 -27.66
CA PHE A 3 -9.21 -8.53 -26.52
C PHE A 3 -7.92 -8.63 -25.68
N HIS A 4 -7.32 -9.81 -25.60
CA HIS A 4 -6.11 -10.05 -24.81
C HIS A 4 -4.87 -9.42 -25.48
N THR A 5 -4.81 -9.45 -26.81
CA THR A 5 -3.71 -8.87 -27.59
C THR A 5 -3.72 -7.34 -27.56
N ILE A 6 -4.91 -6.72 -27.59
CA ILE A 6 -5.06 -5.26 -27.55
C ILE A 6 -4.70 -4.69 -26.17
N PHE A 7 -4.97 -5.41 -25.08
CA PHE A 7 -4.64 -4.97 -23.72
C PHE A 7 -3.12 -5.03 -23.44
N LYS A 8 -2.44 -6.04 -24.01
CA LYS A 8 -0.98 -6.21 -23.92
C LYS A 8 -0.22 -5.04 -24.57
N TYR A 9 -0.68 -4.59 -25.75
CA TYR A 9 -0.01 -3.52 -26.51
C TYR A 9 -0.12 -2.13 -25.86
N LYS A 10 -1.14 -1.89 -25.02
CA LYS A 10 -1.37 -0.57 -24.41
C LYS A 10 -0.70 -0.38 -23.04
N LEU A 11 -0.25 -1.46 -22.41
CA LEU A 11 0.47 -1.46 -21.13
C LEU A 11 2.00 -1.37 -21.27
N GLU A 12 2.55 -1.77 -22.42
CA GLU A 12 4.01 -1.71 -22.68
C GLU A 12 4.56 -0.28 -22.80
N GLN A 13 3.72 0.72 -23.10
CA GLN A 13 4.19 2.06 -23.47
C GLN A 13 4.15 3.12 -22.35
N LYS A 14 3.89 2.78 -21.07
CA LYS A 14 3.81 3.84 -20.03
C LYS A 14 4.45 3.59 -18.66
N ASN A 15 4.81 2.37 -18.24
CA ASN A 15 5.65 2.21 -17.04
C ASN A 15 6.13 0.78 -16.79
N ARG A 16 7.45 0.53 -16.91
CA ARG A 16 8.06 -0.81 -16.80
C ARG A 16 7.95 -1.40 -15.39
N ILE A 17 7.96 -0.55 -14.36
CA ILE A 17 7.84 -0.94 -12.95
C ILE A 17 6.41 -1.40 -12.63
N LEU A 18 5.40 -0.73 -13.22
CA LEU A 18 4.00 -1.09 -13.03
C LEU A 18 3.67 -2.41 -13.74
N TYR A 19 4.29 -2.71 -14.89
CA TYR A 19 4.17 -4.03 -15.52
C TYR A 19 4.76 -5.13 -14.64
N THR A 20 5.89 -4.90 -13.98
CA THR A 20 6.51 -5.88 -13.07
C THR A 20 5.67 -6.10 -11.80
N LEU A 21 5.18 -5.03 -11.17
CA LEU A 21 4.29 -5.11 -10.01
C LEU A 21 2.92 -5.72 -10.37
N PHE A 22 2.35 -5.34 -11.50
CA PHE A 22 1.11 -5.94 -11.98
C PHE A 22 1.29 -7.41 -12.35
N LYS A 23 2.44 -7.78 -12.93
CA LYS A 23 2.80 -9.19 -13.16
C LYS A 23 2.97 -9.95 -11.85
N TYR A 24 3.59 -9.34 -10.83
CA TYR A 24 3.76 -9.95 -9.52
C TYR A 24 2.44 -10.15 -8.77
N TYR A 25 1.55 -9.14 -8.79
CA TYR A 25 0.23 -9.22 -8.16
C TYR A 25 -0.77 -10.08 -8.94
N PHE A 26 -0.63 -10.19 -10.26
CA PHE A 26 -1.46 -11.08 -11.09
C PHE A 26 -0.92 -12.52 -11.12
N GLU A 27 0.35 -12.76 -10.81
CA GLU A 27 0.92 -14.11 -10.67
C GLU A 27 0.72 -14.74 -9.28
N TYR A 28 0.29 -13.98 -8.25
CA TYR A 28 0.28 -14.48 -6.85
C TYR A 28 -0.91 -14.04 -5.96
N GLY A 29 -2.08 -13.71 -6.51
CA GLY A 29 -3.27 -13.36 -5.69
C GLY A 29 -4.56 -13.99 -6.19
N ASP A 30 -5.14 -14.86 -5.37
CA ASP A 30 -6.41 -15.62 -5.48
C ASP A 30 -6.42 -16.80 -6.47
N ASP A 31 -6.36 -17.99 -5.86
CA ASP A 31 -6.54 -19.31 -6.47
C ASP A 31 -7.91 -19.41 -7.19
N GLU A 32 -7.93 -19.35 -8.52
CA GLU A 32 -8.67 -20.31 -9.35
C GLU A 32 -8.20 -20.35 -10.83
N MET A 33 -7.61 -21.50 -11.19
CA MET A 33 -7.68 -22.22 -12.47
C MET A 33 -6.71 -22.00 -13.65
N ALA A 34 -6.05 -23.14 -13.96
CA ALA A 34 -5.72 -23.69 -15.28
C ALA A 34 -4.40 -23.25 -15.95
N LYS A 35 -3.29 -23.75 -15.41
CA LYS A 35 -2.19 -24.21 -16.27
C LYS A 35 -2.21 -25.73 -16.28
N GLU A 36 -2.17 -26.33 -17.46
CA GLU A 36 -1.88 -27.75 -17.67
C GLU A 36 -0.86 -28.23 -16.65
N THR A 37 -1.33 -29.06 -15.74
CA THR A 37 -0.53 -29.60 -14.66
C THR A 37 0.44 -30.62 -15.24
N ALA A 38 1.66 -30.19 -15.52
CA ALA A 38 2.80 -31.05 -15.22
C ALA A 38 2.86 -31.17 -13.68
N PHE A 39 1.95 -31.96 -13.12
CA PHE A 39 2.11 -32.45 -11.75
C PHE A 39 3.46 -33.17 -11.77
N CYS A 40 4.47 -32.60 -11.11
CA CYS A 40 5.47 -33.46 -10.49
C CYS A 40 4.62 -34.27 -9.49
N ASN A 41 4.20 -35.49 -9.87
CA ASN A 41 3.57 -36.46 -8.96
C ASN A 41 4.54 -36.91 -7.85
N VAL A 42 5.72 -36.31 -7.84
CA VAL A 42 6.82 -36.46 -6.90
C VAL A 42 6.97 -35.11 -6.21
N THR A 43 7.21 -35.09 -4.90
CA THR A 43 7.60 -33.85 -4.24
C THR A 43 9.01 -33.49 -4.71
N CYS A 44 9.10 -32.55 -5.66
CA CYS A 44 10.35 -32.04 -6.21
C CYS A 44 11.06 -31.14 -5.16
N LEU A 45 11.66 -31.73 -4.10
CA LEU A 45 12.41 -31.03 -3.05
C LEU A 45 13.87 -30.79 -3.48
N HIS A 46 14.27 -29.53 -3.52
CA HIS A 46 15.66 -29.14 -3.75
C HIS A 46 16.36 -28.99 -2.40
N GLU A 47 16.73 -30.10 -1.77
CA GLU A 47 17.26 -30.15 -0.40
C GLU A 47 18.41 -29.16 -0.18
N ASP A 48 19.35 -29.05 -1.13
CA ASP A 48 20.48 -28.10 -1.03
C ASP A 48 20.03 -26.64 -0.89
N LYS A 49 18.96 -26.24 -1.58
CA LYS A 49 18.42 -24.87 -1.48
C LYS A 49 17.67 -24.67 -0.17
N VAL A 50 16.87 -25.67 0.23
CA VAL A 50 16.08 -25.63 1.45
C VAL A 50 16.99 -25.59 2.68
N ASN A 51 17.98 -26.46 2.74
CA ASN A 51 18.93 -26.53 3.85
C ASN A 51 19.76 -25.26 3.95
N ARG A 52 20.28 -24.74 2.82
CA ARG A 52 20.97 -23.45 2.80
C ARG A 52 20.11 -22.31 3.35
N VAL A 53 18.83 -22.22 2.98
CA VAL A 53 17.96 -21.17 3.52
C VAL A 53 17.66 -21.41 5.00
N LYS A 54 17.36 -22.64 5.42
CA LYS A 54 17.11 -22.97 6.84
C LYS A 54 18.30 -22.66 7.75
N GLU A 55 19.52 -22.90 7.29
CA GLU A 55 20.73 -22.60 8.04
C GLU A 55 20.97 -21.09 8.23
N ASN A 56 20.45 -20.26 7.30
CA ASN A 56 20.64 -18.81 7.31
C ASN A 56 19.41 -18.03 7.78
N LEU A 57 18.25 -18.69 7.85
CA LEU A 57 17.01 -18.07 8.33
C LEU A 57 16.96 -18.17 9.85
N SER A 58 17.29 -17.06 10.49
CA SER A 58 17.07 -16.90 11.92
C SER A 58 15.71 -16.26 12.18
N ASP A 59 14.95 -16.80 13.12
CA ASP A 59 13.72 -16.20 13.61
C ASP A 59 13.99 -15.03 14.60
N GLU A 60 15.26 -14.79 14.91
CA GLU A 60 15.69 -13.72 15.79
C GLU A 60 15.18 -12.36 15.26
N HIS A 61 14.48 -11.63 16.12
CA HIS A 61 13.79 -10.36 15.84
C HIS A 61 12.56 -10.41 14.91
N LEU A 62 12.26 -11.52 14.21
CA LEU A 62 11.10 -11.61 13.31
C LEU A 62 9.76 -11.38 14.04
N HIS A 63 9.68 -11.81 15.30
CA HIS A 63 8.51 -11.58 16.15
C HIS A 63 8.26 -10.09 16.40
N ASP A 64 9.31 -9.32 16.68
CA ASP A 64 9.18 -7.90 16.98
C ASP A 64 8.92 -7.08 15.71
N VAL A 65 9.54 -7.45 14.59
CA VAL A 65 9.18 -6.92 13.26
C VAL A 65 7.71 -7.19 12.95
N THR A 66 7.22 -8.41 13.23
CA THR A 66 5.81 -8.76 12.99
C THR A 66 4.87 -7.93 13.85
N LYS A 67 5.17 -7.73 15.14
CA LYS A 67 4.36 -6.87 16.02
C LYS A 67 4.30 -5.44 15.51
N LEU A 68 5.45 -4.92 15.07
CA LEU A 68 5.58 -3.57 14.55
C LEU A 68 4.76 -3.38 13.27
N LEU A 69 4.86 -4.31 12.32
CA LEU A 69 4.07 -4.27 11.10
C LEU A 69 2.57 -4.40 11.39
N LYS A 70 2.15 -5.27 12.32
CA LYS A 70 0.74 -5.38 12.75
C LYS A 70 0.24 -4.09 13.39
N ALA A 71 1.09 -3.38 14.14
CA ALA A 71 0.74 -2.09 14.71
C ALA A 71 0.52 -1.01 13.64
N VAL A 72 1.05 -1.19 12.42
CA VAL A 72 0.90 -0.23 11.31
C VAL A 72 -0.18 -0.66 10.31
N ALA A 73 -0.41 -1.97 10.13
CA ALA A 73 -1.30 -2.55 9.12
C ALA A 73 -2.80 -2.34 9.43
N ASP A 74 -3.21 -1.08 9.55
CA ASP A 74 -4.56 -0.62 9.82
C ASP A 74 -4.73 0.79 9.28
N GLN A 75 -5.80 0.98 8.54
CA GLN A 75 -6.05 2.23 7.83
C GLN A 75 -6.20 3.42 8.78
N THR A 76 -6.87 3.25 9.92
CA THR A 76 -7.08 4.32 10.91
C THR A 76 -5.76 4.74 11.54
N ARG A 77 -4.89 3.78 11.87
CA ARG A 77 -3.55 4.08 12.40
C ARG A 77 -2.65 4.77 11.37
N ILE A 78 -2.72 4.38 10.09
CA ILE A 78 -2.03 5.08 9.01
C ILE A 78 -2.55 6.51 8.84
N LYS A 79 -3.86 6.74 8.98
CA LYS A 79 -4.44 8.10 8.99
C LYS A 79 -3.92 8.93 10.16
N ILE A 80 -3.82 8.36 11.37
CA ILE A 80 -3.23 9.05 12.53
C ILE A 80 -1.78 9.46 12.26
N ILE A 81 -0.97 8.52 11.77
CA ILE A 81 0.42 8.81 11.41
C ILE A 81 0.49 9.94 10.38
N SER A 82 -0.37 9.89 9.36
CA SER A 82 -0.45 10.94 8.33
C SER A 82 -0.86 12.30 8.92
N ALA A 83 -1.82 12.34 9.84
CA ALA A 83 -2.24 13.58 10.49
C ALA A 83 -1.09 14.22 11.29
N LEU A 84 -0.32 13.40 12.01
CA LEU A 84 0.86 13.83 12.77
C LEU A 84 2.09 14.18 11.90
N THR A 85 1.97 14.08 10.57
CA THR A 85 2.98 14.63 9.63
C THR A 85 2.62 16.02 9.14
N ILE A 86 1.32 16.34 9.19
CA ILE A 86 0.78 17.63 8.77
C ILE A 86 0.89 18.59 9.95
N GLU A 87 0.51 18.14 11.14
CA GLU A 87 0.63 18.87 12.40
C GLU A 87 1.64 18.18 13.31
N GLU A 88 2.53 18.97 13.92
CA GLU A 88 3.63 18.44 14.76
C GLU A 88 3.09 17.64 15.96
N GLU A 89 2.01 18.13 16.57
CA GLU A 89 1.41 17.52 17.75
C GLU A 89 -0.12 17.67 17.77
N LEU A 90 -0.83 16.61 18.19
CA LEU A 90 -2.29 16.61 18.30
C LEU A 90 -2.74 15.99 19.63
N CYS A 91 -3.80 16.52 20.24
CA CYS A 91 -4.40 15.85 21.40
C CYS A 91 -5.38 14.75 20.96
N VAL A 92 -5.78 13.88 21.88
CA VAL A 92 -6.71 12.77 21.57
C VAL A 92 -8.05 13.25 20.99
N CYS A 93 -8.53 14.42 21.42
CA CYS A 93 -9.79 14.99 20.92
C CYS A 93 -9.64 15.45 19.47
N ASP A 94 -8.51 16.09 19.12
CA ASP A 94 -8.23 16.53 17.74
C ASP A 94 -8.18 15.32 16.81
N VAL A 95 -7.42 14.29 17.19
CA VAL A 95 -7.31 13.06 16.40
C VAL A 95 -8.67 12.37 16.25
N ALA A 96 -9.49 12.34 17.31
CA ALA A 96 -10.83 11.75 17.25
C ALA A 96 -11.74 12.48 16.27
N ASN A 97 -11.70 13.81 16.27
CA ASN A 97 -12.46 14.63 15.32
C ASN A 97 -11.95 14.45 13.88
N ILE A 98 -10.63 14.40 13.65
CA ILE A 98 -10.05 14.20 12.30
C ILE A 98 -10.46 12.84 11.70
N LEU A 99 -10.63 11.82 12.55
CA LEU A 99 -10.97 10.46 12.12
C LEU A 99 -12.47 10.16 12.12
N ASP A 100 -13.31 11.10 12.56
CA ASP A 100 -14.74 10.90 12.81
C ASP A 100 -15.03 9.67 13.69
N CYS A 101 -14.26 9.48 14.76
CA CYS A 101 -14.42 8.34 15.67
C CYS A 101 -14.43 8.72 17.15
N SER A 102 -14.86 7.79 18.01
CA SER A 102 -14.94 8.05 19.46
C SER A 102 -13.55 8.25 20.08
N ILE A 103 -13.46 9.06 21.14
CA ILE A 103 -12.22 9.24 21.92
C ILE A 103 -11.68 7.91 22.44
N ALA A 104 -12.55 6.97 22.83
CA ALA A 104 -12.15 5.65 23.31
C ALA A 104 -11.44 4.85 22.21
N THR A 105 -12.00 4.84 21.00
CA THR A 105 -11.41 4.19 19.82
C THR A 105 -10.07 4.83 19.46
N THR A 106 -10.03 6.16 19.40
CA THR A 106 -8.80 6.92 19.11
C THR A 106 -7.70 6.64 20.13
N SER A 107 -8.03 6.64 21.41
CA SER A 107 -7.10 6.33 22.50
C SER A 107 -6.54 4.91 22.38
N HIS A 108 -7.36 3.95 21.98
CA HIS A 108 -6.91 2.58 21.71
C HIS A 108 -5.87 2.53 20.58
N HIS A 109 -6.14 3.19 19.45
CA HIS A 109 -5.19 3.27 18.34
C HIS A 109 -3.88 3.96 18.72
N LEU A 110 -3.96 5.11 19.41
CA LEU A 110 -2.79 5.86 19.87
C LEU A 110 -1.95 5.06 20.89
N ARG A 111 -2.59 4.29 21.77
CA ARG A 111 -1.90 3.39 22.70
C ARG A 111 -1.15 2.29 21.96
N THR A 112 -1.74 1.71 20.92
CA THR A 112 -1.08 0.70 20.09
C THR A 112 0.13 1.27 19.36
N LEU A 113 -0.01 2.45 18.75
CA LEU A 113 1.10 3.16 18.09
C LEU A 113 2.23 3.52 19.07
N LYS A 114 1.88 4.00 20.27
CA LYS A 114 2.84 4.33 21.32
C LYS A 114 3.60 3.08 21.80
N LYS A 115 2.89 1.97 22.02
CA LYS A 115 3.52 0.68 22.41
C LYS A 115 4.47 0.15 21.35
N ALA A 116 4.18 0.43 20.07
CA ALA A 116 5.05 0.09 18.95
C ALA A 116 6.20 1.10 18.75
N GLY A 117 6.30 2.13 19.58
CA GLY A 117 7.36 3.14 19.50
C GLY A 117 7.20 4.13 18.35
N LEU A 118 6.05 4.19 17.68
CA LEU A 118 5.78 5.05 16.51
C LEU A 118 5.29 6.47 16.89
N THR A 119 4.79 6.62 18.11
CA THR A 119 4.39 7.91 18.65
C THR A 119 4.97 8.12 20.04
N SER A 120 5.23 9.38 20.36
CA SER A 120 5.60 9.83 21.70
C SER A 120 4.54 10.80 22.23
N THR A 121 4.60 11.09 23.53
CA THR A 121 3.62 11.95 24.18
C THR A 121 4.28 13.00 25.05
N ARG A 122 3.76 14.22 25.04
CA ARG A 122 4.04 15.22 26.07
C ARG A 122 2.77 15.62 26.80
N LYS A 123 2.93 16.18 28.00
CA LYS A 123 1.83 16.72 28.78
C LYS A 123 1.96 18.23 28.88
N GLU A 124 0.83 18.91 28.75
CA GLU A 124 0.70 20.34 28.97
C GLU A 124 -0.58 20.59 29.76
N GLY A 125 -0.41 21.05 31.01
CA GLY A 125 -1.50 21.11 31.98
C GLY A 125 -2.17 19.75 32.18
N LYS A 126 -3.45 19.65 31.84
CA LYS A 126 -4.26 18.42 31.93
C LYS A 126 -4.35 17.66 30.60
N THR A 127 -3.76 18.19 29.53
CA THR A 127 -3.88 17.66 28.16
C THR A 127 -2.65 16.85 27.80
N VAL A 128 -2.86 15.72 27.09
CA VAL A 128 -1.80 14.89 26.52
C VAL A 128 -1.76 15.12 25.02
N TYR A 129 -0.61 15.52 24.52
CA TYR A 129 -0.33 15.69 23.10
C TYR A 129 0.50 14.52 22.59
N TYR A 130 0.18 14.05 21.39
CA TYR A 130 0.87 12.98 20.68
C TYR A 130 1.64 13.57 19.51
N LYS A 131 2.81 13.00 19.25
CA LYS A 131 3.64 13.32 18.08
C LYS A 131 4.30 12.07 17.53
N LEU A 132 4.76 12.13 16.28
CA LEU A 132 5.57 11.04 15.73
C LEU A 132 6.89 10.94 16.49
N SER A 133 7.37 9.72 16.68
CA SER A 133 8.73 9.47 17.14
C SER A 133 9.69 9.48 15.96
N ASP A 134 10.94 9.82 16.24
CA ASP A 134 12.07 9.60 15.32
C ASP A 134 12.42 8.10 15.31
N HIS A 135 11.53 7.31 14.73
CA HIS A 135 11.65 5.87 14.61
C HIS A 135 11.79 5.52 13.13
N TYR A 136 12.75 4.66 12.77
CA TYR A 136 13.01 4.27 11.37
C TYR A 136 11.74 3.89 10.59
N MET A 137 10.85 3.12 11.24
CA MET A 137 9.56 2.75 10.63
C MET A 137 8.64 3.92 10.30
N THR A 138 8.70 5.03 11.03
CA THR A 138 7.97 6.25 10.67
C THR A 138 8.39 6.68 9.27
N GLY A 139 9.69 6.81 9.01
CA GLY A 139 10.22 7.13 7.68
C GLY A 139 9.80 6.15 6.59
N PHE A 140 9.86 4.84 6.87
CA PHE A 140 9.40 3.81 5.95
C PHE A 140 7.90 3.97 5.56
N ILE A 141 7.05 4.23 6.55
CA ILE A 141 5.60 4.43 6.33
C ILE A 141 5.35 5.68 5.49
N LEU A 142 6.07 6.78 5.77
CA LEU A 142 5.94 8.02 5.00
C LEU A 142 6.37 7.84 3.54
N GLN A 143 7.46 7.11 3.31
CA GLN A 143 7.89 6.76 1.97
C GLN A 143 6.83 5.92 1.25
N ALA A 144 6.26 4.91 1.91
CA ALA A 144 5.19 4.09 1.33
C ALA A 144 3.95 4.92 0.98
N ILE A 145 3.55 5.88 1.84
CA ILE A 145 2.43 6.80 1.57
C ILE A 145 2.76 7.70 0.36
N SER A 146 3.97 8.25 0.27
CA SER A 146 4.41 9.10 -0.84
C SER A 146 4.34 8.35 -2.18
N GLN A 147 4.86 7.13 -2.21
CA GLN A 147 4.83 6.28 -3.41
C GLN A 147 3.40 6.01 -3.88
N GLN A 148 2.46 5.76 -2.96
CA GLN A 148 1.06 5.55 -3.34
C GLN A 148 0.39 6.83 -3.86
N LYS A 149 0.73 8.00 -3.32
CA LYS A 149 0.24 9.30 -3.85
C LYS A 149 0.76 9.55 -5.26
N GLU A 150 2.05 9.31 -5.52
CA GLU A 150 2.64 9.43 -6.86
C GLU A 150 1.99 8.49 -7.86
N ILE A 151 1.74 7.23 -7.47
CA ILE A 151 1.00 6.26 -8.30
C ILE A 151 -0.42 6.76 -8.60
N ALA A 152 -1.11 7.37 -7.63
CA ALA A 152 -2.44 7.92 -7.83
C ALA A 152 -2.44 9.14 -8.78
N LEU A 153 -1.45 10.03 -8.68
CA LEU A 153 -1.24 11.17 -9.58
C LEU A 153 -1.01 10.72 -11.04
N ILE A 154 -0.12 9.73 -11.24
CA ILE A 154 0.16 9.16 -12.57
C ILE A 154 -1.11 8.51 -13.17
N LYS A 155 -1.95 7.88 -12.34
CA LYS A 155 -3.23 7.32 -12.77
C LYS A 155 -4.25 8.42 -13.15
N GLY A 156 -4.35 9.49 -12.37
CA GLY A 156 -5.24 10.63 -12.62
C GLY A 156 -4.90 11.41 -13.91
N GLU A 157 -3.62 11.62 -14.20
CA GLU A 157 -3.17 12.19 -15.48
C GLU A 157 -3.50 11.26 -16.66
N CYS A 158 -3.34 9.95 -16.48
CA CYS A 158 -3.69 8.96 -17.50
C CYS A 158 -5.19 8.84 -17.78
N GLU A 159 -6.07 9.16 -16.82
CA GLU A 159 -7.53 9.18 -17.02
C GLU A 159 -7.99 10.45 -17.74
N ASN A 160 -7.37 11.60 -17.45
CA ASN A 160 -7.63 12.85 -18.16
C ASN A 160 -7.22 12.80 -19.65
N ASP A 161 -6.10 12.12 -19.98
CA ASP A 161 -5.69 11.89 -21.37
C ASP A 161 -6.69 11.02 -22.15
N LYS A 162 -7.23 9.95 -21.53
CA LYS A 162 -8.25 9.09 -22.15
C LYS A 162 -9.58 9.84 -22.40
N SER A 163 -9.93 10.76 -21.51
CA SER A 163 -11.14 11.57 -21.60
C SER A 163 -11.07 12.59 -22.75
N LYS A 164 -9.91 13.22 -22.96
CA LYS A 164 -9.65 14.10 -24.13
C LYS A 164 -9.68 13.32 -25.45
N GLN A 165 -9.11 12.12 -25.49
CA GLN A 165 -9.08 11.30 -26.71
C GLN A 165 -10.45 10.75 -27.10
N LYS A 166 -11.31 10.41 -26.13
CA LYS A 166 -12.70 9.99 -26.37
C LYS A 166 -13.59 11.13 -26.88
N LYS A 167 -13.35 12.38 -26.43
CA LYS A 167 -14.10 13.56 -26.89
C LYS A 167 -13.74 13.96 -28.34
N LEU A 168 -12.51 13.67 -28.78
CA LEU A 168 -12.06 13.90 -30.16
C LEU A 168 -12.59 12.85 -31.15
N LEU A 169 -12.84 11.61 -30.70
CA LEU A 169 -13.40 10.52 -31.54
C LEU A 169 -14.93 10.59 -31.72
N LEU A 170 -15.65 11.27 -30.81
CA LEU A 170 -17.11 11.42 -30.88
C LEU A 170 -17.58 12.67 -31.65
N SER A 171 -16.67 13.59 -32.02
CA SER A 171 -16.98 14.76 -32.85
C SER A 171 -16.73 14.54 -34.36
N GLY A 172 -16.28 13.35 -34.78
CA GLY A 172 -15.86 13.05 -36.16
C GLY A 172 -16.87 12.29 -37.04
N SER A 173 -18.02 11.84 -36.52
CA SER A 173 -19.00 11.07 -37.29
C SER A 173 -20.29 11.86 -37.53
N ARG A 174 -20.21 12.91 -38.34
CA ARG A 174 -21.36 13.53 -39.02
C ARG A 174 -20.92 14.39 -40.21
N SER A 175 -20.50 13.76 -41.31
CA SER A 175 -20.69 14.27 -42.68
C SER A 175 -20.09 13.32 -43.73
N GLU A 176 -20.77 12.23 -44.05
CA GLU A 176 -20.74 11.68 -45.42
C GLU A 176 -22.19 11.35 -45.81
N SER A 177 -22.81 12.30 -46.46
CA SER A 177 -24.04 12.14 -47.24
C SER A 177 -24.04 13.25 -48.27
N LYS A 178 -23.44 12.97 -49.43
CA LYS A 178 -23.77 13.53 -50.73
C LYS A 178 -23.14 12.67 -51.81
#